data_AF-A0A3D0UW43-F1
#
_entry.id   AF-A0A3D0UW43-F1
#
_cell.length_a   1.000
_cell.length_b   1.000
_cell.length_c   1.000
_cell.angle_alpha   90.00
_cell.angle_beta   90.00
_cell.angle_gamma   90.00
#
_symmetry.space_group_name_H-M   'P 1'
#
loop_
_entity.id
_entity.type
_entity.pdbx_description
1 polymer ?
#
loop_
_entity_poly.entity_id
_entity_poly.type
_entity_poly.pdbx_seq_one_letter_code
_entity_poly.pdbx_strand_id
1 'polypeptide(L)' 'MTGIVDKISQHFDTSEVEELSIELNPYPTKDIYNLIEQFHTHFKNWSRLRFSFGIQTFDNQILTDT' A
#
# COMPACT_ATOMS: atom_id res chain seq x y z
N MET A 1 11.70 7.59 1.69
CA MET A 1 10.47 7.37 2.48
C MET A 1 10.91 7.00 3.88
N THR A 2 10.33 7.58 4.93
CA THR A 2 10.55 7.18 6.34
C THR A 2 9.23 6.68 6.90
N GLY A 3 8.65 5.71 6.20
CA GLY A 3 7.33 5.19 6.48
C GLY A 3 7.33 4.26 7.70
N ILE A 4 6.15 3.85 8.14
CA ILE A 4 6.01 2.91 9.26
C ILE A 4 6.72 1.58 9.01
N VAL A 5 6.78 1.13 7.75
CA VAL A 5 7.49 -0.10 7.35
C VAL A 5 9.00 0.03 7.60
N ASP A 6 9.60 1.17 7.29
CA ASP A 6 11.03 1.41 7.57
C ASP A 6 11.33 1.41 9.07
N LYS A 7 10.41 1.97 9.87
CA LYS A 7 10.53 1.93 11.33
C LYS A 7 10.41 0.52 11.89
N ILE A 8 9.55 -0.32 11.31
CA ILE A 8 9.44 -1.73 11.70
C ILE A 8 10.78 -2.45 11.43
N SER A 9 11.38 -2.28 10.25
CA SER A 9 12.68 -2.88 9.94
C SER A 9 13.85 -2.37 10.79
N GLN A 10 13.71 -1.22 11.47
CA GLN A 10 14.72 -0.74 12.42
C GLN A 10 14.62 -1.42 13.79
N HIS A 11 13.47 -1.98 14.14
CA HIS A 11 13.19 -2.57 15.45
C HIS A 11 13.02 -4.09 15.42
N PHE A 12 12.71 -4.65 14.26
CA PHE A 12 12.48 -6.08 14.06
C PHE A 12 13.33 -6.58 12.89
N ASP A 13 13.80 -7.83 12.99
CA ASP A 13 14.41 -8.50 11.86
C ASP A 13 13.34 -8.84 10.82
N THR A 14 13.44 -8.23 9.64
CA THR A 14 12.51 -8.44 8.52
C THR A 14 13.14 -9.23 7.38
N SER A 15 14.28 -9.90 7.60
CA SER A 15 15.00 -10.65 6.57
C SER A 15 14.19 -11.83 5.99
N GLU A 16 13.32 -12.43 6.80
CA GLU A 16 12.47 -13.58 6.44
C GLU A 16 11.02 -13.18 6.12
N VAL A 17 10.75 -11.89 5.84
CA VAL A 17 9.41 -11.45 5.47
C VAL A 17 9.10 -11.84 4.03
N GLU A 18 8.23 -12.83 3.87
CA GLU A 18 7.79 -13.34 2.58
C GLU A 18 6.83 -12.39 1.84
N GLU A 19 6.04 -11.59 2.56
CA GLU A 19 5.06 -10.70 1.97
C GLU A 19 4.82 -9.42 2.79
N LEU A 20 4.83 -8.28 2.10
CA LEU A 20 4.26 -7.01 2.58
C LEU A 20 2.92 -6.77 1.87
N SER A 21 1.83 -6.83 2.64
CA SER A 21 0.46 -6.55 2.17
C SER A 21 -0.05 -5.23 2.73
N ILE A 22 -0.61 -4.37 1.86
CA ILE A 22 -1.10 -3.04 2.21
C ILE A 22 -2.52 -2.86 1.68
N GLU A 23 -3.45 -2.46 2.55
CA GLU A 23 -4.82 -2.13 2.18
C GLU A 23 -4.98 -0.60 2.07
N LEU A 24 -5.56 -0.14 0.95
CA LEU A 24 -5.66 1.26 0.61
C LEU A 24 -7.06 1.59 0.06
N ASN A 25 -7.45 2.86 0.19
CA ASN A 25 -8.53 3.43 -0.60
C ASN A 25 -7.98 3.73 -2.03
N PRO A 26 -8.71 3.41 -3.12
CA PRO A 26 -8.26 3.72 -4.48
C PRO A 26 -8.26 5.22 -4.84
N TYR A 27 -8.75 6.11 -3.96
CA TYR A 27 -8.87 7.54 -4.22
C TYR A 27 -8.08 8.40 -3.23
N PRO A 28 -7.51 9.54 -3.69
CA PRO A 28 -7.45 9.99 -5.08
C PRO A 28 -6.43 9.16 -5.90
N THR A 29 -6.83 8.71 -7.08
CA THR A 29 -6.12 7.67 -7.86
C THR A 29 -4.68 8.04 -8.19
N LYS A 30 -4.40 9.30 -8.51
CA LYS A 30 -3.04 9.75 -8.85
C LYS A 30 -2.08 9.57 -7.68
N ASP A 31 -2.51 9.93 -6.47
CA ASP A 31 -1.65 9.86 -5.28
C ASP A 31 -1.41 8.41 -4.88
N ILE A 32 -2.44 7.57 -5.03
CA ILE A 32 -2.34 6.13 -4.81
C ILE A 32 -1.36 5.48 -5.79
N TYR A 33 -1.40 5.83 -7.08
CA TYR A 33 -0.43 5.29 -8.04
C TYR A 33 1.00 5.76 -7.77
N ASN A 34 1.18 7.03 -7.39
CA ASN A 34 2.50 7.53 -6.97
C ASN A 34 3.02 6.77 -5.74
N LEU A 35 2.14 6.47 -4.78
CA LEU A 35 2.48 5.70 -3.58
C LEU A 35 2.93 4.28 -3.97
N ILE A 36 2.16 3.59 -4.81
CA ILE A 36 2.49 2.23 -5.28
C ILE A 36 3.86 2.21 -5.96
N GLU A 37 4.15 3.19 -6.83
CA GLU A 37 5.44 3.29 -7.52
C GLU A 37 6.60 3.51 -6.54
N GLN A 38 6.41 4.36 -5.53
CA GLN A 38 7.40 4.60 -4.49
C GLN A 38 7.67 3.33 -3.67
N PHE A 39 6.62 2.60 -3.29
CA PHE A 39 6.76 1.34 -2.56
C PHE A 39 7.46 0.26 -3.40
N HIS A 40 7.10 0.10 -4.67
CA HIS A 40 7.77 -0.86 -5.56
C HIS A 40 9.26 -0.53 -5.72
N THR A 41 9.61 0.75 -5.83
CA THR A 41 11.01 1.18 -5.95
C THR A 41 11.78 0.92 -4.66
N HIS A 42 11.18 1.27 -3.51
CA HIS A 42 11.83 1.20 -2.21
C HIS A 42 11.96 -0.24 -1.68
N PHE A 43 10.92 -1.05 -1.85
CA PHE A 43 10.86 -2.45 -1.42
C PHE A 43 11.15 -3.45 -2.57
N LYS A 44 11.89 -3.03 -3.60
CA LYS A 44 12.16 -3.83 -4.82
C LYS A 44 12.78 -5.22 -4.57
N ASN A 45 13.44 -5.40 -3.41
CA ASN A 45 14.11 -6.63 -3.03
C ASN A 45 13.27 -7.54 -2.12
N TRP A 46 12.06 -7.11 -1.76
CA TRP A 46 11.17 -7.93 -0.94
C TRP A 46 10.49 -8.97 -1.83
N SER A 47 10.37 -10.20 -1.33
CA SER A 47 9.86 -11.35 -2.09
C SER A 47 8.48 -11.07 -2.69
N ARG A 48 7.60 -10.40 -1.93
CA ARG A 48 6.27 -10.03 -2.41
C ARG A 48 5.78 -8.73 -1.80
N LEU A 49 5.32 -7.83 -2.68
CA LEU A 49 4.61 -6.61 -2.32
C LEU A 49 3.21 -6.68 -2.93
N ARG A 50 2.18 -6.55 -2.10
CA ARG A 50 0.77 -6.66 -2.51
C ARG A 50 -0.03 -5.46 -2.03
N PHE A 51 -0.86 -4.94 -2.93
CA PHE A 51 -1.83 -3.89 -2.61
C PHE A 51 -3.24 -4.45 -2.75
N SER A 52 -4.10 -4.09 -1.82
CA SER A 52 -5.53 -4.38 -1.87
C SER A 52 -6.31 -3.07 -1.81
N PHE A 53 -7.35 -2.96 -2.64
CA PHE A 53 -8.21 -1.79 -2.69
C PHE A 53 -9.62 -2.14 -2.24
N GLY A 54 -10.09 -1.47 -1.20
CA GLY A 54 -11.47 -1.57 -0.74
C GLY A 54 -12.41 -0.83 -1.70
N ILE A 55 -12.88 -1.50 -2.75
CA ILE A 55 -13.96 -0.99 -3.60
C ILE A 55 -15.28 -1.24 -2.87
N GLN A 56 -15.88 -0.17 -2.33
CA GLN A 56 -17.16 -0.27 -1.61
C GLN A 56 -18.32 -0.54 -2.56
N THR A 57 -18.32 0.13 -3.72
CA THR A 57 -19.34 0.03 -4.76
C THR A 57 -18.79 0.59 -6.07
N PHE A 58 -19.37 0.17 -7.19
CA PHE A 58 -19.14 0.78 -8.51
C PHE A 58 -20.17 1.87 -8.84
N ASP A 59 -21.15 2.08 -7.95
CA ASP A 59 -22.15 3.12 -8.08
C ASP A 59 -21.69 4.40 -7.37
N ASN A 60 -21.36 5.41 -8.17
CA ASN A 60 -20.91 6.71 -7.67
C ASN A 60 -22.00 7.44 -6.86
N GLN A 61 -23.28 7.15 -7.07
CA GLN A 61 -24.36 7.79 -6.30
C GLN A 61 -24.30 7.35 -4.84
N ILE A 62 -24.02 6.07 -4.61
CA ILE A 62 -23.84 5.51 -3.26
C ILE A 62 -22.60 6.12 -2.59
N LEU A 63 -21.55 6.48 -3.36
CA LEU A 63 -20.34 7.12 -2.83
C LEU A 63 -20.53 8.62 -2.49
N THR A 64 -21.56 9.27 -3.03
CA THR A 64 -21.86 10.69 -2.74
C THR A 64 -22.82 10.89 -1.56
N ASP A 65 -23.52 9.84 -1.14
CA ASP A 65 -24.53 9.87 -0.08
C ASP A 65 -23.96 9.62 1.34
N THR A 66 -22.64 9.51 1.47
CA THR A 66 -21.86 9.40 2.72
C THR A 66 -20.93 10.57 2.91
#